data_AF-A0A7Y5F825-F1
#
_entry.id   AF-A0A7Y5F825-F1
#
_cell.length_a   1.000
_cell.length_b   1.000
_cell.length_c   1.000
_cell.angle_alpha   90.00
_cell.angle_beta   90.00
_cell.angle_gamma   90.00
#
_symmetry.space_group_name_H-M   'P 1'
#
loop_
_entity.id
_entity.type
_entity.pdbx_description
1 polymer ?
#
loop_
_entity_poly.entity_id
_entity_poly.type
_entity_poly.pdbx_seq_one_letter_code
_entity_poly.pdbx_strand_id
1 'polypeptide(L)'
;DGMRNSNCVAIAPTATPDTPYVIITEIRLENGLYVVDYETHNYPADQPNMHVHMFFNTVSPEQAGSPGAGPWLLTWGPYGLPPFTQYGPANRPADATQMCALVANANHTIIPNSGNCVNLPDQ
;
A
#
# COMPACT_ATOMS: atom_id res chain seq x y z
N ASP A 1 30.66 39.25 -14.27
CA ASP A 1 30.04 39.44 -12.95
C ASP A 1 28.60 38.94 -13.03
N GLY A 2 28.18 38.06 -12.11
CA GLY A 2 26.80 37.60 -11.97
C GLY A 2 26.42 36.20 -12.51
N MET A 3 26.96 35.12 -11.94
CA MET A 3 26.29 33.80 -11.96
C MET A 3 25.06 33.86 -11.04
N ARG A 4 23.85 33.67 -11.58
CA ARG A 4 22.64 33.51 -10.78
C ARG A 4 22.61 32.11 -10.18
N ASN A 5 22.83 32.04 -8.87
CA ASN A 5 22.72 30.85 -8.03
C ASN A 5 21.25 30.40 -7.99
N SER A 6 20.85 29.51 -8.90
CA SER A 6 19.61 28.76 -8.75
C SER A 6 19.81 27.74 -7.64
N ASN A 7 19.28 28.03 -6.47
CA ASN A 7 19.25 27.10 -5.33
C ASN A 7 18.21 26.01 -5.64
N CYS A 8 18.61 24.99 -6.38
CA CYS A 8 17.83 23.77 -6.56
C CYS A 8 17.98 22.97 -5.27
N VAL A 9 16.95 22.97 -4.41
CA VAL A 9 16.91 22.11 -3.23
C VAL A 9 16.80 20.67 -3.73
N ALA A 10 17.93 19.96 -3.76
CA ALA A 10 17.94 18.53 -4.01
C ALA A 10 17.20 17.85 -2.85
N ILE A 11 16.05 17.24 -3.14
CA ILE A 11 15.35 16.39 -2.19
C ILE A 11 16.25 15.18 -1.97
N ALA A 12 16.75 14.99 -0.75
CA ALA A 12 17.55 13.81 -0.44
C ALA A 12 16.68 12.56 -0.65
N PRO A 13 17.19 11.49 -1.28
CA PRO A 13 16.44 10.26 -1.40
C PRO A 13 16.13 9.73 0.01
N THR A 14 14.88 9.36 0.26
CA THR A 14 14.50 8.66 1.49
C THR A 14 15.19 7.31 1.52
N ALA A 15 15.80 6.95 2.65
CA ALA A 15 16.40 5.63 2.81
C ALA A 15 15.33 4.53 2.65
N THR A 16 15.66 3.46 1.94
CA THR A 16 14.81 2.28 1.83
C THR A 16 14.59 1.67 3.23
N PRO A 17 13.36 1.26 3.60
CA PRO A 17 13.13 0.65 4.90
C PRO A 17 13.91 -0.67 5.06
N ASP A 18 14.55 -0.86 6.20
CA ASP A 18 15.18 -2.14 6.57
C ASP A 18 14.16 -3.20 7.03
N THR A 19 12.93 -2.76 7.35
CA THR A 19 11.80 -3.63 7.72
C THR A 19 11.08 -4.15 6.47
N PRO A 20 10.27 -5.21 6.57
CA PRO A 20 9.36 -5.60 5.51
C PRO A 20 8.47 -4.43 5.07
N TYR A 21 8.34 -4.24 3.76
CA TYR A 21 7.49 -3.20 3.18
C TYR A 21 6.86 -3.65 1.86
N VAL A 22 5.81 -2.95 1.46
CA VAL A 22 5.06 -3.15 0.22
C VAL A 22 5.01 -1.84 -0.57
N ILE A 23 5.11 -1.92 -1.89
CA ILE A 23 4.92 -0.77 -2.79
C ILE A 23 3.82 -1.11 -3.78
N ILE A 24 2.70 -0.39 -3.75
CA ILE A 24 1.77 -0.33 -4.88
C ILE A 24 2.47 0.39 -6.01
N THR A 25 2.60 -0.27 -7.15
CA THR A 25 3.30 0.25 -8.34
C THR A 25 2.33 0.84 -9.35
N GLU A 26 1.12 0.27 -9.49
CA GLU A 26 0.10 0.74 -10.41
C GLU A 26 -1.31 0.37 -9.91
N ILE A 27 -2.30 1.21 -10.22
CA ILE A 27 -3.71 0.89 -10.09
C ILE A 27 -4.42 1.22 -11.40
N ARG A 28 -5.14 0.23 -11.93
CA ARG A 28 -6.00 0.40 -13.12
C ARG A 28 -7.39 -0.18 -12.89
N LEU A 29 -8.36 0.26 -13.68
CA LEU A 29 -9.71 -0.28 -13.67
C LEU A 29 -9.88 -1.24 -14.84
N GLU A 30 -10.14 -2.51 -14.54
CA GLU A 30 -10.42 -3.54 -15.56
C GLU A 30 -11.66 -4.33 -15.15
N ASN A 31 -12.61 -4.48 -16.08
CA ASN A 31 -13.83 -5.28 -15.89
C ASN A 31 -14.61 -4.94 -14.59
N GLY A 32 -14.58 -3.66 -14.18
CA GLY A 32 -15.26 -3.19 -12.97
C GLY A 32 -14.52 -3.46 -11.66
N LEU A 33 -13.27 -3.94 -11.71
CA LEU A 33 -12.41 -4.17 -10.55
C LEU A 33 -11.16 -3.31 -10.63
N TYR A 34 -10.68 -2.85 -9.48
CA TYR A 34 -9.35 -2.30 -9.36
C TYR A 34 -8.35 -3.44 -9.44
N VAL A 35 -7.45 -3.36 -10.41
CA VAL A 35 -6.28 -4.22 -10.52
C VAL A 35 -5.12 -3.45 -9.92
N VAL A 36 -4.69 -3.87 -8.73
CA VAL A 36 -3.65 -3.22 -7.94
C VAL A 36 -2.38 -4.07 -8.02
N ASP A 37 -1.42 -3.61 -8.81
CA ASP A 37 -0.08 -4.21 -8.86
C ASP A 37 0.74 -3.71 -7.68
N TYR A 38 1.48 -4.63 -7.05
CA TYR A 38 2.33 -4.30 -5.93
C TYR A 38 3.52 -5.26 -5.81
N GLU A 39 4.57 -4.77 -5.17
CA GLU A 39 5.78 -5.52 -4.84
C GLU A 39 6.00 -5.55 -3.34
N THR A 40 6.47 -6.69 -2.82
CA THR A 40 6.86 -6.86 -1.41
C THR A 40 8.37 -6.99 -1.31
N HIS A 41 8.97 -6.37 -0.30
CA HIS A 41 10.42 -6.35 -0.11
C HIS A 41 10.78 -6.65 1.34
N ASN A 42 11.97 -7.22 1.54
CA ASN A 42 12.53 -7.55 2.86
C ASN A 42 11.66 -8.49 3.70
N TYR A 43 10.80 -9.30 3.06
CA TYR A 43 10.03 -10.34 3.74
C TYR A 43 10.98 -11.47 4.16
N PRO A 44 11.05 -11.78 5.46
CA PRO A 44 12.00 -12.76 5.94
C PRO A 44 11.48 -14.18 5.64
N ALA A 45 12.39 -15.05 5.21
CA ALA A 45 12.04 -16.40 4.75
C ALA A 45 11.39 -17.29 5.84
N ASP A 46 11.61 -16.95 7.11
CA ASP A 46 11.07 -17.63 8.29
C ASP A 46 9.70 -17.08 8.76
N GLN A 47 9.18 -16.00 8.14
CA GLN A 47 7.83 -15.49 8.40
C GLN A 47 6.95 -15.50 7.14
N PRO A 48 6.60 -16.69 6.60
CA PRO A 48 5.76 -16.79 5.41
C PRO A 48 4.31 -16.29 5.63
N ASN A 49 3.93 -16.02 6.88
CA ASN A 49 2.57 -15.66 7.28
C ASN A 49 2.35 -14.15 7.47
N MET A 50 3.27 -13.30 6.98
CA MET A 50 3.01 -11.87 6.93
C MET A 50 1.90 -11.55 5.92
N HIS A 51 1.18 -10.46 6.16
CA HIS A 51 0.05 -10.04 5.34
C HIS A 51 0.34 -8.69 4.67
N VAL A 52 -0.19 -8.50 3.48
CA VAL A 52 -0.40 -7.16 2.93
C VAL A 52 -1.87 -6.81 3.13
N HIS A 53 -2.12 -5.67 3.77
CA HIS A 53 -3.47 -5.15 3.99
C HIS A 53 -3.75 -4.08 2.94
N MET A 54 -4.81 -4.27 2.15
CA MET A 54 -5.26 -3.34 1.12
C MET A 54 -6.50 -2.59 1.60
N PHE A 55 -6.48 -1.25 1.58
CA PHE A 55 -7.54 -0.42 2.16
C PHE A 55 -7.67 0.94 1.48
N PHE A 56 -8.86 1.54 1.55
CA PHE A 56 -9.08 2.91 1.09
C PHE A 56 -8.51 3.92 2.10
N ASN A 57 -8.06 5.07 1.63
CA ASN A 57 -7.46 6.12 2.48
C ASN A 57 -8.43 6.82 3.45
N THR A 58 -9.68 6.38 3.52
CA THR A 58 -10.64 6.73 4.58
C THR A 58 -10.43 5.90 5.85
N VAL A 59 -9.60 4.85 5.77
CA VAL A 59 -9.11 4.06 6.89
C VAL A 59 -7.69 4.54 7.22
N SER A 60 -7.44 4.89 8.49
CA SER A 60 -6.09 5.25 8.90
C SER A 60 -5.15 4.02 8.89
N PRO A 61 -3.86 4.17 8.55
CA PRO A 61 -2.91 3.05 8.56
C PRO A 61 -2.85 2.32 9.92
N GLU A 62 -2.95 3.06 11.02
CA GLU A 62 -2.94 2.51 12.38
C GLU A 62 -4.12 1.58 12.65
N GLN A 63 -5.25 1.81 11.97
CA GLN A 63 -6.44 0.98 12.04
C GLN A 63 -6.42 -0.15 11.03
N ALA A 64 -5.67 -0.03 9.93
CA ALA A 64 -5.63 -1.00 8.83
C ALA A 64 -4.85 -2.28 9.16
N GLY A 65 -5.24 -2.94 10.25
CA GLY A 65 -4.78 -4.26 10.64
C GLY A 65 -5.16 -4.68 12.04
N SER A 66 -5.55 -3.75 12.91
CA SER A 66 -6.00 -4.09 14.26
C SER A 66 -7.35 -3.45 14.57
N PRO A 67 -8.38 -4.24 14.97
CA PRO A 67 -8.40 -5.70 15.15
C PRO A 67 -8.30 -6.44 13.81
N GLY A 68 -7.88 -7.72 13.74
CA GLY A 68 -7.64 -8.48 12.49
C GLY A 68 -8.82 -8.68 11.52
N ALA A 69 -9.92 -7.94 11.70
CA ALA A 69 -11.02 -7.78 10.76
C ALA A 69 -11.42 -6.29 10.70
N GLY A 70 -11.70 -5.78 9.50
CA GLY A 70 -12.11 -4.40 9.30
C GLY A 70 -12.32 -4.08 7.81
N PRO A 71 -12.41 -2.80 7.42
CA PRO A 71 -12.63 -2.36 6.03
C PRO A 71 -11.39 -2.53 5.11
N TRP A 72 -10.53 -3.50 5.40
CA TRP A 72 -9.37 -3.86 4.59
C TRP A 72 -9.43 -5.33 4.20
N LEU A 73 -8.76 -5.68 3.11
CA LEU A 73 -8.65 -7.06 2.64
C LEU A 73 -7.20 -7.52 2.68
N LEU A 74 -7.03 -8.81 2.98
CA LEU A 74 -5.73 -9.46 3.05
C LEU A 74 -5.31 -9.95 1.66
N THR A 75 -4.03 -9.79 1.36
CA THR A 75 -3.35 -10.42 0.23
C THR A 75 -1.94 -10.83 0.65
N TRP A 76 -1.18 -11.36 -0.30
CA TRP A 76 0.12 -12.01 -0.15
C TRP A 76 0.07 -13.40 0.50
N GLY A 77 1.01 -14.26 0.09
CA GLY A 77 1.15 -15.63 0.57
C GLY A 77 -0.14 -16.45 0.38
N PRO A 78 -0.73 -17.02 1.45
CA PRO A 78 -1.92 -17.87 1.35
C PRO A 78 -3.19 -17.09 0.94
N TYR A 79 -3.18 -15.75 0.96
CA TYR A 79 -4.32 -14.91 0.61
C TYR A 79 -4.32 -14.45 -0.87
N GLY A 80 -3.33 -14.91 -1.65
CA GLY A 80 -3.20 -14.60 -3.08
C GLY A 80 -1.96 -13.76 -3.38
N LEU A 81 -1.44 -13.88 -4.59
CA LEU A 81 -0.31 -13.10 -5.09
C LEU A 81 -0.80 -11.85 -5.85
N PRO A 82 0.04 -10.83 -6.03
CA PRO A 82 -0.30 -9.70 -6.91
C PRO A 82 -0.71 -10.17 -8.33
N PRO A 83 -1.61 -9.45 -9.02
CA PRO A 83 -2.29 -8.25 -8.54
C PRO A 83 -3.42 -8.54 -7.56
N PHE A 84 -3.71 -7.58 -6.69
CA PHE A 84 -4.93 -7.59 -5.89
C PHE A 84 -6.13 -7.11 -6.72
N THR A 85 -7.22 -7.88 -6.71
CA THR A 85 -8.40 -7.67 -7.59
C THR A 85 -9.74 -7.80 -6.86
N GLN A 86 -9.78 -7.59 -5.54
CA GLN A 86 -10.99 -7.83 -4.74
C GLN A 86 -11.84 -6.58 -4.47
N TYR A 87 -11.33 -5.39 -4.81
CA TYR A 87 -12.11 -4.15 -4.76
C TYR A 87 -12.46 -3.66 -6.15
N GLY A 88 -13.63 -3.04 -6.28
CA GLY A 88 -14.02 -2.24 -7.43
C GLY A 88 -14.66 -0.90 -7.01
N PRO A 89 -15.14 -0.10 -7.98
CA PRO A 89 -15.78 1.18 -7.72
C PRO A 89 -16.95 1.12 -6.72
N ALA A 90 -17.68 0.00 -6.67
CA ALA A 90 -18.78 -0.21 -5.73
C ALA A 90 -18.32 -0.36 -4.26
N ASN A 91 -17.05 -0.71 -4.03
CA ASN A 91 -16.47 -0.80 -2.69
C ASN A 91 -15.87 0.52 -2.21
N ARG A 92 -15.62 1.48 -3.11
CA ARG A 92 -14.95 2.75 -2.84
C ARG A 92 -15.86 3.67 -1.99
N PRO A 93 -15.47 4.05 -0.77
CA PRO A 93 -16.15 5.10 -0.02
C PRO A 93 -16.17 6.42 -0.81
N ALA A 94 -17.22 7.22 -0.65
CA ALA A 94 -17.43 8.43 -1.47
C ALA A 94 -16.28 9.46 -1.38
N ASP A 95 -15.61 9.51 -0.24
CA ASP A 95 -14.48 10.37 0.08
C ASP A 95 -13.11 9.71 -0.13
N ALA A 96 -13.07 8.43 -0.51
CA ALA A 96 -11.81 7.76 -0.82
C ALA A 96 -11.25 8.28 -2.14
N THR A 97 -9.99 8.72 -2.12
CA THR A 97 -9.25 9.20 -3.30
C THR A 97 -8.10 8.28 -3.67
N GLN A 98 -7.67 7.42 -2.74
CA GLN A 98 -6.50 6.56 -2.89
C GLN A 98 -6.78 5.17 -2.35
N MET A 99 -6.10 4.17 -2.91
CA MET A 99 -5.90 2.88 -2.29
C MET A 99 -4.53 2.88 -1.61
N CYS A 100 -4.47 2.32 -0.41
CA CYS A 100 -3.27 2.20 0.40
C CYS A 100 -2.97 0.73 0.67
N ALA A 101 -1.68 0.43 0.83
CA ALA A 101 -1.21 -0.86 1.31
C ALA A 101 -0.24 -0.67 2.48
N LEU A 102 -0.24 -1.64 3.40
CA LEU A 102 0.80 -1.77 4.42
C LEU A 102 1.04 -3.24 4.74
N VAL A 103 2.16 -3.51 5.41
CA VAL A 103 2.51 -4.84 5.89
C VAL A 103 2.05 -5.03 7.33
N ALA A 104 1.46 -6.18 7.62
CA ALA A 104 1.13 -6.62 8.97
C ALA A 104 1.75 -7.99 9.28
N ASN A 105 2.07 -8.22 10.55
CA ASN A 105 2.50 -9.52 11.04
C ASN A 105 1.32 -10.51 11.10
N ALA A 106 1.60 -11.80 11.30
CA ALA A 106 0.57 -12.85 11.36
C ALA A 106 -0.47 -12.66 12.50
N ASN A 107 -0.11 -11.94 13.56
CA ASN A 107 -1.02 -11.54 14.64
C ASN A 107 -1.78 -10.23 14.34
N HIS A 108 -1.70 -9.75 13.09
CA HIS A 108 -2.26 -8.51 12.57
C HIS A 108 -1.77 -7.21 13.24
N THR A 109 -0.67 -7.24 14.01
CA THR A 109 0.01 -5.99 14.36
C THR A 109 0.63 -5.39 13.10
N ILE A 110 0.38 -4.12 12.83
CA ILE A 110 0.93 -3.42 11.67
C ILE A 110 2.43 -3.18 11.83
N ILE A 111 3.13 -3.07 10.70
CA ILE A 111 4.45 -2.44 10.63
C ILE A 111 4.22 -1.00 10.15
N PRO A 112 4.43 0.02 11.00
CA PRO A 112 4.21 1.42 10.61
C PRO A 112 5.10 1.83 9.44
N ASN A 113 4.60 2.70 8.57
CA ASN A 113 5.33 3.23 7.40
C ASN A 113 5.87 2.14 6.45
N SER A 114 5.23 0.97 6.40
CA SER A 114 5.63 -0.16 5.56
C SER A 114 4.94 -0.20 4.20
N GLY A 115 4.27 0.87 3.78
CA GLY A 115 3.71 0.95 2.44
C GLY A 115 3.31 2.34 2.00
N ASN A 116 2.57 2.42 0.91
CA ASN A 116 2.20 3.65 0.24
C ASN A 116 0.72 3.68 -0.17
N CYS A 117 0.24 4.89 -0.47
CA CYS A 117 -1.04 5.12 -1.09
C CYS A 117 -0.87 5.61 -2.53
N VAL A 118 -1.71 5.12 -3.43
CA VAL A 118 -1.74 5.50 -4.84
C VAL A 118 -3.15 5.95 -5.21
N ASN A 119 -3.23 6.99 -6.03
CA ASN A 119 -4.51 7.53 -6.48
C ASN A 119 -5.32 6.45 -7.20
N LEU A 120 -6.60 6.37 -6.85
CA LEU A 120 -7.52 5.54 -7.58
C LEU A 120 -7.78 6.15 -8.96
N PRO A 121 -7.95 5.33 -10.01
CA PRO A 121 -8.47 5.80 -11.27
C PRO A 121 -9.79 6.55 -11.06
N ASP A 122 -10.01 7.58 -11.89
CA ASP A 122 -11.31 8.20 -12.00
C ASP A 122 -12.35 7.15 -12.44
N GLN A 123 -13.59 7.33 -12.00
CA GLN A 123 -14.70 6.44 -12.33
C GLN A 123 -15.19 6.64 -13.76
#